data_AF-A0A8D8M013-F1
#
_entry.id   AF-A0A8D8M013-F1
#
_cell.length_a   1.000
_cell.length_b   1.000
_cell.length_c   1.000
_cell.angle_alpha   90.00
_cell.angle_beta   90.00
_cell.angle_gamma   90.00
#
_symmetry.space_group_name_H-M   'P 1'
#
loop_
_entity.id
_entity.type
_entity.pdbx_description
1 polymer ?
#
loop_
_entity_poly.entity_id
_entity_poly.type
_entity_poly.pdbx_seq_one_letter_code
_entity_poly.pdbx_strand_id
1 'polypeptide(L)'
;MECILLYGCESWVIKRAEEKYLESFEMWLWRRMEGIKWTDKVRNEEVLRRVGEQRSLLKAIRKRKRNWLGHIMYFAEIVSEESDGRKNRGKERKRKKKARYIE
;
A
#
# COMPACT_ATOMS: atom_id res chain seq x y z
N MET A 1 -5.02 0.82 14.22
CA MET A 1 -4.56 -0.45 14.81
C MET A 1 -3.97 -1.27 13.69
N GLU A 2 -2.65 -1.29 13.53
CA GLU A 2 -2.02 -2.02 12.43
C GLU A 2 -1.79 -3.46 12.85
N CYS A 3 -2.28 -4.41 12.05
CA CYS A 3 -2.11 -5.84 12.31
C CYS A 3 -0.63 -6.22 12.19
N ILE A 4 -0.11 -7.11 13.07
CA ILE A 4 1.25 -7.67 13.00
C ILE A 4 1.61 -8.18 11.61
N LEU A 5 0.61 -8.68 10.88
CA LEU A 5 0.77 -9.18 9.52
C LEU A 5 1.26 -8.10 8.53
N LEU A 6 1.03 -6.82 8.81
CA LEU A 6 1.48 -5.69 7.99
C LEU A 6 2.95 -5.33 8.23
N TYR A 7 3.49 -5.62 9.41
CA TYR A 7 4.87 -5.26 9.78
C TYR A 7 5.91 -6.01 8.94
N GLY A 8 5.67 -7.31 8.66
CA GLY A 8 6.59 -8.15 7.89
C GLY A 8 6.23 -8.32 6.40
N CYS A 9 5.13 -7.72 5.94
CA CYS A 9 4.60 -8.02 4.60
C CYS A 9 5.51 -7.54 3.46
N GLU A 10 6.39 -6.57 3.71
CA GLU A 10 7.32 -6.01 2.74
C GLU A 10 8.43 -7.00 2.37
N SER A 11 8.87 -7.83 3.31
CA SER A 11 9.97 -8.78 3.12
C SER A 11 9.52 -10.16 2.59
N TRP A 12 8.24 -10.48 2.64
CA TRP A 12 7.73 -11.80 2.26
C TRP A 12 7.24 -11.83 0.82
N VAL A 13 7.63 -12.86 0.05
CA VAL A 13 7.03 -13.12 -1.25
C VAL A 13 5.64 -13.73 -1.04
N ILE A 14 4.61 -13.11 -1.60
CA ILE A 14 3.24 -13.63 -1.54
C ILE A 14 2.96 -14.28 -2.89
N LYS A 15 2.76 -15.60 -2.91
CA LYS A 15 2.32 -16.29 -4.13
C LYS A 15 0.78 -16.32 -4.13
N ARG A 16 0.20 -16.73 -5.27
CA ARG A 16 -1.26 -16.74 -5.45
C ARG A 16 -2.00 -17.64 -4.43
N ALA A 17 -1.35 -18.69 -3.93
CA ALA A 17 -1.96 -19.59 -2.94
C ALA A 17 -2.12 -18.87 -1.60
N GLU A 18 -1.10 -18.13 -1.19
CA GLU A 18 -1.07 -17.34 0.03
C GLU A 18 -2.05 -16.15 -0.06
N GLU A 19 -2.25 -15.56 -1.25
CA GLU A 19 -3.30 -14.55 -1.45
C GLU A 19 -4.71 -15.11 -1.15
N LYS A 20 -5.02 -16.31 -1.66
CA LYS A 20 -6.31 -16.97 -1.38
C LYS A 20 -6.47 -17.33 0.10
N TYR A 21 -5.37 -17.75 0.73
CA TYR A 21 -5.37 -18.03 2.16
C TYR A 21 -5.65 -16.76 2.97
N LEU A 22 -5.01 -15.64 2.62
CA LEU A 22 -5.23 -14.33 3.22
C LEU A 22 -6.67 -13.85 3.08
N GLU A 23 -7.28 -13.99 1.90
CA GLU A 23 -8.70 -13.65 1.71
C GLU A 23 -9.63 -14.53 2.55
N SER A 24 -9.32 -15.82 2.65
CA SER A 24 -10.09 -16.77 3.47
C SER A 24 -9.94 -16.49 4.96
N PHE A 25 -8.73 -16.11 5.38
CA PHE A 25 -8.41 -15.70 6.74
C PHE A 25 -9.11 -14.40 7.13
N GLU A 26 -9.12 -13.40 6.25
CA GLU A 26 -9.87 -12.15 6.44
C GLU A 26 -11.37 -12.43 6.62
N MET A 27 -11.95 -13.30 5.78
CA MET A 27 -13.34 -13.73 5.95
C MET A 27 -13.60 -14.48 7.26
N TRP A 28 -12.66 -15.33 7.68
CA TRP A 28 -12.76 -16.05 8.95
C TRP A 28 -12.74 -15.10 10.14
N LEU A 29 -11.88 -14.08 10.12
CA LEU A 29 -11.84 -13.03 11.14
C LEU A 29 -13.17 -12.28 11.24
N TRP A 30 -13.74 -11.86 10.10
CA TRP A 30 -15.04 -11.19 10.08
C TRP A 30 -16.16 -12.05 10.65
N ARG A 31 -16.22 -13.34 10.27
CA ARG A 31 -17.21 -14.27 10.83
C ARG A 31 -17.06 -14.44 12.33
N ARG A 32 -15.81 -14.45 12.83
CA ARG A 32 -15.54 -14.59 14.27
C ARG A 32 -15.90 -13.33 15.06
N MET A 33 -15.65 -12.14 14.51
CA MET A 33 -16.06 -10.87 15.12
C MET A 33 -17.58 -10.71 15.17
N GLU A 34 -18.28 -11.07 14.09
CA GLU A 34 -19.74 -11.03 14.01
C GLU A 34 -20.43 -12.20 14.75
N GLY A 35 -19.66 -13.12 15.32
CA GLY A 35 -20.21 -14.30 16.02
C GLY A 35 -21.00 -15.26 15.13
N ILE A 36 -20.79 -15.23 13.82
CA ILE A 36 -21.53 -16.05 12.84
C ILE A 36 -21.07 -17.49 12.95
N LYS A 37 -21.99 -18.39 13.30
CA LYS A 37 -21.71 -19.81 13.36
C LYS A 37 -21.70 -20.40 11.95
N TRP A 38 -20.95 -21.48 11.76
CA TRP A 38 -20.93 -22.22 10.50
C TRP A 38 -22.32 -22.78 10.13
N THR A 39 -23.16 -23.04 11.14
CA THR A 39 -24.56 -23.50 11.00
C THR A 39 -25.46 -22.49 10.31
N ASP A 40 -25.15 -21.21 10.44
CA ASP A 40 -25.99 -20.13 9.94
C ASP A 40 -25.89 -20.01 8.40
N LYS A 41 -24.93 -20.72 7.78
CA LYS A 41 -24.72 -20.81 6.32
C LYS A 41 -24.78 -19.45 5.60
N VAL A 42 -24.34 -18.39 6.27
CA VAL A 42 -24.36 -17.01 5.77
C VAL A 42 -23.35 -16.85 4.64
N ARG A 43 -23.77 -16.26 3.51
CA ARG A 43 -22.90 -15.94 2.36
C ARG A 43 -21.83 -14.91 2.71
N ASN A 44 -20.67 -14.98 2.07
CA ASN A 44 -19.57 -14.03 2.30
C ASN A 44 -19.97 -12.57 2.03
N GLU A 45 -20.80 -12.33 1.01
CA GLU A 45 -21.33 -10.99 0.67
C GLU A 45 -22.12 -10.38 1.84
N GLU A 46 -22.93 -11.20 2.50
CA GLU A 46 -23.75 -10.78 3.63
C GLU A 46 -22.90 -10.49 4.87
N VAL A 47 -21.85 -11.29 5.11
CA VAL A 47 -20.89 -11.02 6.20
C VAL A 47 -20.25 -9.64 6.01
N LEU A 48 -19.80 -9.32 4.79
CA LEU A 48 -19.19 -8.02 4.49
C LEU A 48 -20.21 -6.87 4.64
N ARG A 49 -21.47 -7.09 4.25
CA ARG A 49 -22.55 -6.10 4.43
C ARG A 49 -22.80 -5.77 5.90
N ARG A 50 -22.77 -6.77 6.79
CA ARG A 50 -22.98 -6.57 8.24
C ARG A 50 -21.85 -5.79 8.90
N VAL A 51 -20.60 -6.14 8.55
CA VAL A 51 -19.42 -5.42 9.03
C VAL A 51 -19.36 -3.99 8.47
N GLY A 52 -20.00 -3.75 7.31
CA GLY A 52 -19.95 -2.45 6.63
C GLY A 52 -18.59 -2.15 5.99
N GLU A 53 -17.73 -3.16 5.86
CA GLU A 53 -16.34 -3.01 5.41
C GLU A 53 -16.09 -3.86 4.16
N GLN A 54 -15.14 -3.41 3.33
CA GLN A 54 -14.70 -4.18 2.17
C GLN A 54 -13.41 -4.94 2.47
N ARG A 55 -13.17 -6.04 1.73
CA ARG A 55 -11.88 -6.75 1.76
C ARG A 55 -10.76 -5.75 1.47
N SER A 56 -9.98 -5.44 2.50
CA SER A 56 -9.01 -4.34 2.51
C SER A 56 -7.62 -4.82 2.90
N LEU A 57 -7.49 -5.96 3.56
CA LEU A 57 -6.20 -6.48 4.03
C LEU A 57 -5.22 -6.74 2.88
N LEU A 58 -5.65 -7.51 1.87
CA LEU A 58 -4.81 -7.81 0.71
C LEU A 58 -4.46 -6.54 -0.08
N LYS A 59 -5.39 -5.59 -0.17
CA LYS A 59 -5.15 -4.29 -0.82
C LYS A 59 -4.12 -3.46 -0.06
N ALA A 60 -4.19 -3.42 1.27
CA ALA A 60 -3.25 -2.71 2.12
C ALA A 60 -1.83 -3.30 2.00
N ILE A 61 -1.71 -4.64 1.99
CA ILE A 61 -0.43 -5.33 1.79
C ILE A 61 0.17 -4.99 0.42
N ARG A 62 -0.64 -5.07 -0.65
CA ARG A 62 -0.17 -4.72 -2.01
C ARG A 62 0.26 -3.26 -2.11
N LYS A 63 -0.46 -2.34 -1.46
CA LYS A 63 -0.10 -0.92 -1.43
C LYS A 63 1.24 -0.69 -0.73
N ARG A 64 1.46 -1.31 0.44
CA ARG A 64 2.74 -1.23 1.16
C ARG A 64 3.90 -1.76 0.34
N LYS A 65 3.77 -2.96 -0.24
CA LYS A 65 4.79 -3.54 -1.11
C LYS A 65 5.15 -2.63 -2.28
N ARG A 66 4.15 -2.02 -2.93
CA ARG A 66 4.40 -1.08 -4.03
C ARG A 66 5.15 0.15 -3.54
N ASN A 67 4.77 0.71 -2.40
CA ASN A 67 5.47 1.86 -1.82
C ASN A 67 6.92 1.51 -1.49
N TRP A 68 7.17 0.36 -0.84
CA TRP A 68 8.50 -0.13 -0.53
C TRP A 68 9.37 -0.31 -1.78
N LEU A 69 8.85 -0.95 -2.83
CA LEU A 69 9.55 -1.06 -4.11
C LEU A 69 9.83 0.33 -4.73
N GLY A 70 8.90 1.27 -4.62
CA GLY A 70 9.11 2.65 -5.03
C GLY A 70 10.25 3.33 -4.28
N HIS A 71 10.35 3.11 -2.96
CA HIS A 71 11.46 3.61 -2.14
C HIS A 71 12.80 2.99 -2.55
N ILE A 72 12.86 1.69 -2.83
CA ILE A 72 14.07 1.02 -3.32
C ILE A 72 14.51 1.58 -4.68
N MET A 73 13.57 1.74 -5.62
CA MET A 73 13.89 2.29 -6.94
C MET A 73 14.39 3.73 -6.86
N TYR A 74 13.77 4.57 -6.02
CA TYR A 74 14.21 5.93 -5.79
C TYR A 74 15.63 5.98 -5.20
N PHE A 75 15.92 5.12 -4.22
CA PHE A 75 17.26 5.02 -3.66
C PHE A 75 18.29 4.53 -4.70
N ALA A 76 17.93 3.55 -5.52
CA ALA A 76 18.80 3.06 -6.59
C ALA A 76 19.09 4.15 -7.65
N GLU A 77 18.11 4.99 -7.98
CA GLU A 77 18.29 6.16 -8.86
C GLU A 77 19.28 7.16 -8.26
N ILE A 78 19.15 7.51 -6.98
CA ILE A 78 20.10 8.40 -6.28
C ILE A 78 21.52 7.84 -6.31
N VAL A 79 21.69 6.55 -5.99
CA VAL A 79 23.01 5.89 -5.96
C VAL A 79 23.63 5.85 -7.36
N SER A 80 22.80 5.67 -8.39
CA SER A 80 23.23 5.70 -9.79
C SER A 80 23.65 7.11 -10.22
N GLU A 81 22.90 8.15 -9.82
CA GLU A 81 23.26 9.56 -10.05
C GLU A 81 24.55 9.99 -9.33
N GLU A 82 24.81 9.48 -8.12
CA GLU A 82 26.06 9.71 -7.37
C GLU A 82 27.25 9.04 -8.06
N SER A 83 27.04 7.83 -8.59
CA SER A 83 28.07 7.02 -9.24
C SER A 83 28.42 7.52 -10.65
N ASP A 84 27.49 8.16 -11.37
CA ASP A 84 27.68 8.66 -12.74
C ASP A 84 28.35 10.06 -12.83
N GLY A 85 28.75 10.64 -11.69
CA GLY A 85 29.83 11.64 -11.61
C GLY A 85 29.69 12.95 -12.41
N ARG A 86 28.55 13.28 -13.02
CA ARG A 86 28.35 14.53 -13.77
C ARG A 86 27.35 15.46 -13.08
N LYS A 87 27.84 16.18 -12.06
CA LYS A 87 27.16 17.37 -11.53
C LYS A 87 27.12 18.48 -12.59
N ASN A 88 26.07 18.48 -13.40
CA ASN A 88 25.67 19.68 -14.12
C ASN A 88 25.15 20.71 -13.12
N ARG A 89 25.80 21.87 -13.20
CA ARG A 89 25.65 23.07 -12.37
C ARG A 89 24.20 23.39 -12.04
N GLY A 90 23.99 23.83 -10.80
CA GLY A 90 22.71 24.06 -10.15
C GLY A 90 21.63 24.67 -11.04
N LYS A 91 20.41 24.15 -10.90
CA LYS A 91 19.21 24.73 -11.48
C LYS A 91 19.02 26.14 -10.93
N GLU A 92 19.45 27.14 -11.70
CA GLU A 92 19.17 28.54 -11.43
C GLU A 92 17.65 28.71 -11.31
N ARG A 93 17.18 29.08 -10.12
CA ARG A 93 15.78 29.41 -9.90
C ARG A 93 15.46 30.65 -10.72
N LYS A 94 14.80 30.48 -11.86
CA LYS A 94 14.25 31.59 -12.66
C LYS A 94 13.36 32.46 -11.77
N ARG A 95 13.88 33.62 -11.36
CA ARG A 95 13.19 34.61 -10.56
C ARG A 95 12.04 35.18 -11.40
N LYS A 96 10.79 34.94 -11.00
CA LYS A 96 9.62 35.54 -11.65
C LYS A 96 9.75 37.07 -11.58
N LYS A 97 9.85 37.74 -12.73
CA LYS A 97 9.78 39.21 -12.80
C LYS A 97 8.37 39.64 -12.39
N LYS A 98 8.23 40.44 -11.33
CA LYS A 98 6.99 41.12 -10.97
C LYS A 98 6.65 42.12 -12.08
N ALA A 99 5.46 41.99 -12.68
CA ALA A 99 4.92 43.03 -13.55
C ALA A 99 4.65 44.27 -12.70
N ARG A 100 5.28 45.40 -13.06
CA ARG A 100 4.93 46.72 -12.54
C ARG A 100 3.71 47.18 -13.34
N TYR A 101 2.56 47.28 -12.69
CA TYR A 101 1.47 48.12 -13.19
C TYR A 101 1.88 49.57 -12.93
N ILE A 102 1.89 50.39 -13.97
CA ILE A 102 1.93 51.84 -13.87
C ILE A 102 0.60 52.31 -14.46
N GLU A 103 -0.08 53.17 -13.70
CA GLU A 103 -1.33 53.86 -14.05
C GLU A 103 -1.25 54.62 -15.38
#